data_AF-A0A6H2A436-F1
#
_entry.id   AF-A0A6H2A436-F1
#
_cell.length_a   1.000
_cell.length_b   1.000
_cell.length_c   1.000
_cell.angle_alpha   90.00
_cell.angle_beta   90.00
_cell.angle_gamma   90.00
#
_symmetry.space_group_name_H-M   'P 1'
#
loop_
_entity.id
_entity.type
_entity.pdbx_description
1 polymer ?
#
loop_
_entity_poly.entity_id
_entity_poly.type
_entity_poly.pdbx_seq_one_letter_code
_entity_poly.pdbx_strand_id
1 'polypeptide(L)'
;METEMISADCIIPCPMKSESERQALVEKYRLGAWARGCIIEKEWRVHNPVFDKKGEKTSTMMRVRPARTEDEIEFIVSKIKSC
;
A
#
# COMPACT_ATOMS: atom_id res chain seq x y z
N MET A 1 -24.91 -11.89 7.13
CA MET A 1 -23.53 -11.40 7.37
C MET A 1 -23.14 -10.63 6.13
N GLU A 2 -23.35 -9.31 6.15
CA GLU A 2 -22.80 -8.45 5.12
C GLU A 2 -21.29 -8.43 5.34
N THR A 3 -20.56 -9.16 4.50
CA THR A 3 -19.11 -9.02 4.40
C THR A 3 -18.90 -7.57 3.97
N GLU A 4 -18.49 -6.70 4.90
CA GLU A 4 -18.00 -5.38 4.56
C GLU A 4 -16.86 -5.60 3.55
N MET A 5 -17.21 -5.49 2.26
CA MET A 5 -16.25 -5.43 1.18
C MET A 5 -15.31 -4.30 1.55
N ILE A 6 -14.05 -4.62 1.82
CA ILE A 6 -13.01 -3.63 2.02
C ILE A 6 -12.86 -2.89 0.67
N SER A 7 -13.68 -1.88 0.44
CA SER A 7 -13.49 -0.86 -0.57
C SER A 7 -12.57 0.22 0.00
N ALA A 8 -11.41 -0.17 0.53
CA ALA A 8 -10.58 0.81 1.20
C ALA A 8 -9.48 1.26 0.24
N ASP A 9 -9.72 2.40 -0.42
CA ASP A 9 -8.63 3.33 -0.71
C ASP A 9 -7.88 3.56 0.63
N CYS A 10 -6.70 2.96 0.78
CA CYS A 10 -5.91 3.08 1.99
C CYS A 10 -4.92 4.23 1.78
N ILE A 11 -5.08 5.29 2.57
CA ILE A 11 -4.02 6.30 2.68
C ILE A 11 -2.96 5.69 3.60
N ILE A 12 -1.74 5.51 3.08
CA ILE A 12 -0.58 5.22 3.92
C ILE A 12 0.08 6.57 4.18
N PRO A 13 -0.27 7.25 5.29
CA PRO A 13 0.51 8.41 5.70
C PRO A 13 1.92 7.89 5.97
N CYS A 14 2.84 8.31 5.12
CA CYS A 14 4.23 7.96 5.22
C CYS A 14 4.99 9.25 5.54
N PRO A 15 4.87 9.78 6.76
CA PRO A 15 5.61 10.95 7.18
C PRO A 15 7.05 10.57 7.42
N MET A 16 7.86 10.65 6.36
CA MET A 16 9.21 10.14 6.40
C MET A 16 10.22 11.24 6.21
N LYS A 17 11.30 11.12 6.99
CA LYS A 17 12.45 12.01 6.96
C LYS A 17 13.31 11.84 5.72
N SER A 18 13.06 10.77 4.98
CA SER A 18 13.75 10.46 3.73
C SER A 18 12.90 9.61 2.78
N GLU A 19 13.28 9.62 1.51
CA GLU A 19 12.71 8.74 0.47
C GLU A 19 12.94 7.26 0.77
N SER A 20 14.07 6.90 1.41
CA SER A 20 14.42 5.53 1.81
C SER A 20 13.45 4.99 2.86
N GLU A 21 13.16 5.80 3.88
CA GLU A 21 12.14 5.51 4.88
C GLU A 21 10.77 5.30 4.20
N ARG A 22 10.42 6.16 3.23
CA ARG A 22 9.16 6.03 2.48
C ARG A 22 9.06 4.69 1.75
N GLN A 23 10.12 4.29 1.06
CA GLN A 23 10.17 3.03 0.32
C GLN A 23 10.01 1.83 1.25
N ALA A 24 10.73 1.80 2.37
CA ALA A 24 10.64 0.71 3.35
C ALA A 24 9.23 0.56 3.93
N LEU A 25 8.55 1.67 4.24
CA LEU A 25 7.18 1.61 4.75
C LEU A 25 6.20 1.16 3.68
N VAL A 26 6.28 1.72 2.46
CA VAL A 26 5.46 1.28 1.33
C VAL A 26 5.61 -0.22 1.11
N GLU A 27 6.83 -0.73 1.10
CA GLU A 27 7.10 -2.17 0.97
C GLU A 27 6.43 -2.98 2.08
N LYS A 28 6.55 -2.57 3.34
CA LYS A 28 5.85 -3.21 4.47
C LYS A 28 4.33 -3.28 4.25
N TYR A 29 3.71 -2.22 3.75
CA TYR A 29 2.27 -2.22 3.45
C TYR A 29 1.92 -3.10 2.26
N ARG A 30 2.77 -3.17 1.23
CA ARG A 30 2.59 -4.09 0.10
C ARG A 30 2.55 -5.53 0.58
N LEU A 31 3.52 -5.92 1.39
CA LEU A 31 3.58 -7.26 2.00
C LEU A 31 2.33 -7.54 2.84
N GLY A 32 1.90 -6.58 3.67
CA GLY A 32 0.69 -6.71 4.47
C GLY A 32 -0.59 -6.85 3.63
N ALA A 33 -0.69 -6.16 2.49
CA ALA A 33 -1.81 -6.29 1.58
C ALA A 33 -1.83 -7.67 0.90
N TRP A 34 -0.69 -8.14 0.38
CA TRP A 34 -0.58 -9.46 -0.23
C TRP A 34 -0.87 -10.58 0.76
N ALA A 35 -0.34 -10.50 2.00
CA ALA A 35 -0.64 -11.46 3.06
C ALA A 35 -2.13 -11.54 3.42
N ARG A 36 -2.91 -10.49 3.14
CA ARG A 36 -4.37 -10.44 3.31
C ARG A 36 -5.15 -10.86 2.06
N GLY A 37 -4.48 -11.29 0.99
CA GLY A 37 -5.13 -11.65 -0.26
C GLY A 37 -5.60 -10.44 -1.08
N CYS A 38 -4.97 -9.28 -0.91
CA CYS A 38 -5.32 -8.06 -1.64
C CYS A 38 -4.33 -7.75 -2.77
N ILE A 39 -4.86 -7.21 -3.87
CA ILE A 39 -4.13 -6.59 -4.97
C ILE A 39 -4.02 -5.09 -4.71
N ILE A 40 -2.87 -4.51 -5.11
CA ILE A 40 -2.67 -3.07 -5.17
C ILE A 40 -3.01 -2.61 -6.59
N GLU A 41 -4.14 -1.92 -6.76
CA GLU A 41 -4.58 -1.44 -8.07
C GLU A 41 -3.80 -0.20 -8.53
N LYS A 42 -3.44 0.65 -7.56
CA LYS A 42 -2.78 1.91 -7.84
C LYS A 42 -1.93 2.34 -6.66
N GLU A 43 -0.75 2.86 -6.96
CA GLU A 43 0.14 3.51 -6.01
C GLU A 43 0.54 4.87 -6.57
N TRP A 44 0.43 5.92 -5.76
CA TRP A 44 0.86 7.26 -6.18
C TRP A 44 1.37 8.09 -5.02
N ARG A 45 2.33 8.97 -5.34
CA ARG A 45 2.85 9.95 -4.38
C ARG A 45 1.81 11.03 -4.15
N VAL A 46 1.65 11.42 -2.89
CA VAL A 46 0.82 12.56 -2.50
C VAL A 46 1.61 13.51 -1.64
N HIS A 47 1.37 14.79 -1.85
CA HIS A 47 1.88 15.83 -1.00
C HIS A 47 1.21 15.76 0.37
N ASN A 48 1.99 15.94 1.43
CA ASN A 48 1.48 15.90 2.80
C ASN A 48 1.72 17.24 3.52
N PRO A 49 0.69 18.10 3.65
CA PRO A 49 0.85 19.43 4.22
C PRO A 49 1.15 19.43 5.73
N VAL A 50 0.90 18.31 6.43
CA VAL A 50 1.18 18.18 7.87
C VAL A 50 2.68 18.16 8.17
N PHE A 51 3.50 17.66 7.23
CA PHE A 51 4.95 17.52 7.38
C PHE A 51 5.74 18.59 6.61
N ASP A 52 5.02 19.46 5.90
CA ASP A 52 5.59 20.54 5.09
C ASP A 52 6.37 21.58 5.92
N LYS A 53 5.99 21.77 7.20
CA LYS A 53 6.73 22.63 8.13
C LYS A 53 8.14 22.12 8.49
N LYS A 54 8.47 20.87 8.16
CA LYS A 54 9.77 20.23 8.44
C LYS A 54 10.60 19.90 7.19
N GLY A 55 10.12 20.27 6.00
CA GLY A 55 10.86 20.06 4.74
C GLY A 55 10.74 18.64 4.16
N GLU A 56 9.83 17.81 4.67
CA GLU A 56 9.68 16.40 4.30
C GLU A 56 8.40 16.19 3.47
N LYS A 57 8.57 15.82 2.19
CA LYS A 57 7.60 16.21 1.14
C LYS A 57 6.78 15.12 0.46
N THR A 58 6.71 13.88 0.94
CA THR A 58 5.94 12.87 0.19
C THR A 58 5.37 11.76 1.06
N SER A 59 4.04 11.59 1.02
CA SER A 59 3.34 10.37 1.43
C SER A 59 2.97 9.53 0.21
N THR A 60 2.48 8.31 0.43
CA THR A 60 2.07 7.40 -0.67
C THR A 60 0.64 6.95 -0.41
N MET A 61 -0.24 7.11 -1.39
CA MET A 61 -1.57 6.50 -1.35
C MET A 61 -1.55 5.18 -2.11
N MET A 62 -2.25 4.19 -1.58
CA MET A 62 -2.37 2.87 -2.19
C MET A 62 -3.83 2.46 -2.21
N ARG A 63 -4.35 2.21 -3.41
CA ARG A 63 -5.65 1.60 -3.58
C ARG A 63 -5.48 0.09 -3.58
N VAL A 64 -6.12 -0.57 -2.62
CA VAL A 64 -6.10 -2.03 -2.50
C VAL A 64 -7.49 -2.59 -2.62
N ARG A 65 -7.59 -3.80 -3.17
CA ARG A 65 -8.84 -4.57 -3.21
C ARG A 65 -8.56 -6.05 -3.03
N PRO A 66 -9.55 -6.86 -2.63
CA PRO A 66 -9.42 -8.31 -2.68
C PRO A 66 -9.08 -8.81 -4.09
N ALA A 67 -8.28 -9.87 -4.17
CA ALA A 67 -8.12 -10.64 -5.40
C ALA A 67 -9.47 -11.24 -5.82
N ARG A 68 -9.70 -11.32 -7.13
CA ARG A 68 -10.96 -11.77 -7.75
C ARG A 68 -10.76 -12.90 -8.75
N THR A 69 -9.54 -13.09 -9.26
CA THR A 69 -9.21 -14.14 -10.22
C THR A 69 -8.12 -15.04 -9.68
N GLU A 70 -8.01 -16.26 -10.24
CA GLU A 70 -6.92 -17.19 -9.93
C GLU A 70 -5.56 -16.58 -10.27
N ASP A 71 -5.42 -15.92 -11.42
CA ASP A 71 -4.19 -15.21 -11.81
C ASP A 71 -3.74 -14.15 -10.78
N GLU A 72 -4.69 -13.44 -10.17
CA GLU A 72 -4.38 -12.45 -9.12
C GLU A 72 -3.91 -13.12 -7.84
N ILE A 73 -4.48 -14.28 -7.50
CA ILE A 73 -4.05 -15.09 -6.36
C ILE A 73 -2.64 -15.64 -6.62
N GLU A 74 -2.37 -16.16 -7.81
CA GLU A 74 -1.05 -16.64 -8.20
C GLU A 74 -0.01 -15.52 -8.17
N PHE A 75 -0.36 -14.33 -8.65
CA PHE A 75 0.48 -13.15 -8.52
C PHE A 75 0.80 -12.84 -7.07
N ILE A 76 -0.20 -12.81 -6.18
CA ILE A 76 0.01 -12.57 -4.74
C ILE A 76 0.95 -13.62 -4.13
N VAL A 77 0.72 -14.90 -4.43
CA VAL A 77 1.56 -16.00 -3.94
C VAL A 77 3.00 -15.85 -4.44
N SER A 78 3.20 -15.45 -5.70
CA SER A 78 4.54 -15.19 -6.25
C SER A 78 5.27 -14.08 -5.48
N LYS A 79 4.54 -13.04 -5.06
CA LYS A 79 5.12 -11.93 -4.30
C LYS A 79 5.52 -12.34 -2.89
N ILE A 80 4.67 -13.08 -2.19
CA ILE A 80 4.96 -13.57 -0.83
C ILE A 80 6.18 -14.51 -0.83
N LYS A 81 6.31 -15.37 -1.85
CA LYS A 81 7.45 -16.31 -1.98
C LYS A 81 8.78 -15.64 -2.34
N SER A 82 8.74 -14.41 -2.86
CA SER A 82 9.94 -13.66 -3.28
C SER A 82 10.53 -12.81 -2.16
N CYS A 83 9.95 -12.86 -0.96
CA CYS A 83 10.37 -12.14 0.24
C CYS A 83 11.10 -13.07 1.20
#